data_AF-A0A6M8WBF8-F1
#
_entry.id   AF-A0A6M8WBF8-F1
#
_cell.length_a   1.000
_cell.length_b   1.000
_cell.length_c   1.000
_cell.angle_alpha   90.00
_cell.angle_beta   90.00
_cell.angle_gamma   90.00
#
_symmetry.space_group_name_H-M   'P 1'
#
loop_
_entity.id
_entity.type
_entity.pdbx_description
1 polymer ?
#
loop_
_entity_poly.entity_id
_entity_poly.type
_entity_poly.pdbx_seq_one_letter_code
_entity_poly.pdbx_strand_id
1 'polypeptide(L)'
;MLTVETILQAETLSLSGVVSSGLGEGCMFTSLPWAASEFERKLGFIPYPGTFNLTMTGKKWERGRKRMLTEPGIAIEPATGFCDAKCFWVVIGEQVAGAVVIPDISEYPNDKLEILCPVPVRRTLAASDGHEVSIKVALDVNHRCDRDVPQVASGALGGGQ
;
A
#
# COMPACT_ATOMS: atom_id res chain seq x y z
N MET A 1 -10.92 -2.59 -1.75
CA MET A 1 -9.91 -1.60 -1.33
C MET A 1 -10.31 -0.94 -0.01
N LEU A 2 -9.36 -0.62 0.86
CA LEU A 2 -9.64 0.19 2.06
C LEU A 2 -9.92 1.65 1.69
N THR A 3 -10.77 2.31 2.47
CA THR A 3 -11.05 3.74 2.32
C THR A 3 -9.97 4.58 2.98
N VAL A 4 -9.89 5.86 2.60
CA VAL A 4 -9.02 6.84 3.25
C VAL A 4 -9.27 6.86 4.76
N GLU A 5 -10.54 6.92 5.18
CA GLU A 5 -10.91 6.93 6.60
C GLU A 5 -10.39 5.70 7.35
N THR A 6 -10.61 4.50 6.81
CA THR A 6 -10.13 3.25 7.44
C THR A 6 -8.61 3.23 7.57
N ILE A 7 -7.87 3.67 6.55
CA ILE A 7 -6.41 3.72 6.61
C ILE A 7 -5.93 4.73 7.66
N LEU A 8 -6.60 5.88 7.77
CA LEU A 8 -6.23 6.93 8.74
C LEU A 8 -6.55 6.57 10.20
N GLN A 9 -7.41 5.58 10.45
CA GLN A 9 -7.70 5.06 11.80
C GLN A 9 -6.64 4.04 12.29
N ALA A 10 -5.77 3.55 11.40
CA ALA A 10 -4.69 2.63 11.74
C ALA A 10 -3.48 3.33 12.36
N GLU A 11 -2.50 2.56 12.86
CA GLU A 11 -1.18 3.12 13.17
C GLU A 11 -0.47 3.47 11.87
N THR A 12 -0.14 4.76 11.67
CA THR A 12 0.47 5.24 10.43
C THR A 12 1.82 5.92 10.61
N LEU A 13 2.69 5.74 9.62
CA LEU A 13 3.87 6.57 9.39
C LEU A 13 3.48 7.79 8.56
N SER A 14 3.61 8.98 9.14
CA SER A 14 3.48 10.23 8.37
C SER A 14 4.80 10.57 7.70
N LEU A 15 4.85 10.68 6.38
CA LEU A 15 6.06 10.97 5.61
C LEU A 15 5.77 12.05 4.55
N SER A 16 6.82 12.66 3.99
CA SER A 16 6.73 13.49 2.79
C SER A 16 7.75 13.01 1.76
N GLY A 17 7.43 13.20 0.49
CA GLY A 17 8.27 12.83 -0.64
C GLY A 17 8.06 13.76 -1.82
N VAL A 18 9.05 13.84 -2.68
CA VAL A 18 9.00 14.66 -3.90
C VAL A 18 8.58 13.79 -5.06
N VAL A 19 7.55 14.21 -5.78
CA VAL A 19 7.07 13.51 -6.98
C VAL A 19 8.17 13.43 -8.02
N SER A 20 8.41 12.24 -8.55
CA SER A 20 9.43 11.98 -9.55
C SER A 20 8.93 11.04 -10.65
N SER A 21 9.52 11.14 -11.83
CA SER A 21 9.28 10.20 -12.91
C SER A 21 10.20 8.99 -12.77
N GLY A 22 9.65 7.78 -12.94
CA GLY A 22 10.44 6.56 -13.06
C GLY A 22 10.82 6.26 -14.52
N LEU A 23 11.43 5.10 -14.77
CA LEU A 23 11.81 4.63 -16.11
C LEU A 23 10.62 4.10 -16.94
N GLY A 24 9.39 4.22 -16.44
CA GLY A 24 8.18 3.68 -17.08
C GLY A 24 7.94 2.19 -16.86
N GLU A 25 8.86 1.49 -16.21
CA GLU A 25 8.81 0.03 -15.98
C GLU A 25 7.63 -0.40 -15.09
N GLY A 26 7.18 0.46 -14.18
CA GLY A 26 6.01 0.18 -13.32
C GLY A 26 4.74 -0.09 -14.13
N CYS A 27 4.63 0.44 -15.35
CA CYS A 27 3.48 0.18 -16.24
C CYS A 27 3.48 -1.27 -16.72
N MET A 28 4.66 -1.81 -17.05
CA MET A 28 4.80 -3.21 -17.45
C MET A 28 4.38 -4.12 -16.29
N PHE A 29 4.93 -3.89 -15.10
CA PHE A 29 4.64 -4.70 -13.91
C PHE A 29 3.15 -4.72 -13.55
N THR A 30 2.53 -3.54 -13.45
CA THR A 30 1.10 -3.42 -13.09
C THR A 30 0.15 -3.99 -14.15
N SER A 31 0.62 -4.16 -15.39
CA SER A 31 -0.16 -4.73 -16.49
C SER A 31 0.02 -6.25 -16.64
N LEU A 32 0.92 -6.89 -15.89
CA LEU A 32 1.09 -8.34 -15.93
C LEU A 32 -0.18 -9.02 -15.36
N PRO A 33 -0.79 -10.00 -16.05
CA PRO A 33 -2.02 -10.63 -15.59
C PRO A 33 -1.94 -11.23 -14.18
N TRP A 34 -0.81 -11.84 -13.84
CA TRP A 34 -0.59 -12.41 -12.51
C TRP A 34 -0.52 -11.32 -11.43
N ALA A 35 0.14 -10.20 -11.72
CA ALA A 35 0.32 -9.11 -10.76
C ALA A 35 -1.01 -8.39 -10.53
N ALA A 36 -1.73 -8.08 -11.61
CA ALA A 36 -3.07 -7.49 -11.54
C ALA A 36 -4.03 -8.36 -10.72
N SER A 37 -4.00 -9.69 -10.92
CA SER A 37 -4.81 -10.63 -10.15
C SER A 37 -4.43 -10.65 -8.66
N GLU A 38 -3.15 -10.58 -8.32
CA GLU A 38 -2.70 -10.51 -6.93
C GLU A 38 -3.12 -9.20 -6.25
N PHE A 39 -3.02 -8.06 -6.95
CA PHE A 39 -3.48 -6.78 -6.43
C PHE A 39 -4.99 -6.74 -6.23
N GLU A 40 -5.76 -7.24 -7.20
CA GLU A 40 -7.21 -7.32 -7.05
C GLU A 40 -7.59 -8.21 -5.87
N ARG A 41 -6.96 -9.38 -5.73
CA ARG A 41 -7.26 -10.31 -4.64
C ARG A 41 -6.88 -9.78 -3.27
N LYS A 42 -5.69 -9.20 -3.12
CA LYS A 42 -5.11 -8.84 -1.81
C LYS A 42 -5.35 -7.39 -1.41
N LEU A 43 -5.46 -6.49 -2.39
CA LEU A 43 -5.71 -5.07 -2.17
C LEU A 43 -7.18 -4.72 -2.51
N GLY A 44 -7.89 -5.54 -3.27
CA GLY A 44 -9.27 -5.25 -3.64
C GLY A 44 -9.38 -4.08 -4.62
N PHE A 45 -8.35 -3.87 -5.46
CA PHE A 45 -8.40 -3.00 -6.63
C PHE A 45 -7.36 -3.43 -7.68
N ILE A 46 -7.64 -3.12 -8.95
CA ILE A 46 -6.66 -3.20 -10.04
C ILE A 46 -5.95 -1.84 -10.13
N PRO A 47 -4.61 -1.77 -10.07
CA PRO A 47 -3.90 -0.50 -10.19
C PRO A 47 -4.14 0.17 -11.54
N TYR A 48 -4.24 1.49 -11.54
CA TYR A 48 -4.06 2.29 -12.74
C TYR A 48 -2.66 2.00 -13.31
N PRO A 49 -2.48 1.89 -14.64
CA PRO A 49 -1.20 1.51 -15.23
C PRO A 49 -0.05 2.41 -14.76
N GLY A 50 0.96 1.78 -14.16
CA GLY A 50 2.14 2.44 -13.61
C GLY A 50 2.19 2.51 -12.08
N THR A 51 3.25 3.13 -11.58
CA THR A 51 3.43 3.47 -10.17
C THR A 51 3.51 4.98 -10.01
N PHE A 52 2.93 5.50 -8.93
CA PHE A 52 3.22 6.85 -8.49
C PHE A 52 4.51 6.84 -7.69
N ASN A 53 5.53 7.54 -8.19
CA ASN A 53 6.88 7.50 -7.65
C ASN A 53 7.15 8.74 -6.80
N LEU A 54 7.75 8.52 -5.64
CA LEU A 54 8.29 9.56 -4.77
C LEU A 54 9.78 9.34 -4.54
N THR A 55 10.54 10.42 -4.62
CA THR A 55 11.89 10.51 -4.08
C THR A 55 11.79 10.94 -2.61
N MET A 56 12.26 10.09 -1.73
CA MET A 56 12.15 10.19 -0.28
C MET A 56 13.53 10.48 0.32
N THR A 57 13.59 11.41 1.27
CA THR A 57 14.87 11.81 1.88
C THR A 57 14.75 12.02 3.39
N GLY A 58 15.90 12.03 4.06
CA GLY A 58 16.04 12.41 5.46
C GLY A 58 15.73 11.31 6.47
N LYS A 59 16.08 11.60 7.73
CA LYS A 59 16.05 10.62 8.84
C LYS A 59 14.66 10.04 9.13
N LYS A 60 13.59 10.79 8.85
CA LYS A 60 12.21 10.32 9.05
C LYS A 60 11.87 9.19 8.07
N TRP A 61 12.25 9.37 6.81
CA TRP A 61 12.14 8.36 5.79
C TRP A 61 13.00 7.14 6.12
N GLU A 62 14.28 7.32 6.46
CA GLU A 62 15.19 6.20 6.79
C GLU A 62 14.60 5.29 7.89
N ARG A 63 14.07 5.88 8.98
CA ARG A 63 13.41 5.13 10.05
C ARG A 63 12.11 4.48 9.59
N GLY A 64 11.30 5.19 8.83
CA GLY A 64 10.03 4.68 8.30
C GLY A 64 10.24 3.49 7.37
N ARG A 65 11.19 3.60 6.44
CA ARG A 65 11.61 2.52 5.54
C ARG A 65 12.11 1.31 6.31
N LYS A 66 13.02 1.51 7.28
CA LYS A 66 13.51 0.41 8.12
C LYS A 66 12.37 -0.31 8.83
N ARG A 67 11.39 0.44 9.34
CA ARG A 67 10.20 -0.14 9.97
C ARG A 67 9.34 -0.93 8.99
N MET A 68 9.00 -0.37 7.82
CA MET A 68 8.25 -1.10 6.79
C MET A 68 8.97 -2.39 6.33
N LEU A 69 10.31 -2.37 6.29
CA LEU A 69 11.09 -3.56 5.95
C LEU A 69 11.02 -4.66 7.01
N THR A 70 10.82 -4.33 8.29
CA THR A 70 10.67 -5.32 9.37
C THR A 70 9.22 -5.77 9.59
N GLU A 71 8.24 -4.95 9.19
CA GLU A 71 6.83 -5.34 9.27
C GLU A 71 6.47 -6.38 8.20
N PRO A 72 5.52 -7.30 8.48
CA PRO A 72 5.12 -8.32 7.52
C PRO A 72 4.48 -7.72 6.26
N GLY A 73 3.64 -6.70 6.42
CA GLY A 73 2.86 -6.11 5.33
C GLY A 73 1.92 -7.12 4.66
N ILE A 74 1.43 -6.77 3.47
CA ILE A 74 0.62 -7.64 2.62
C ILE A 74 1.55 -8.27 1.59
N ALA A 75 1.89 -9.55 1.77
CA ALA A 75 2.74 -10.28 0.83
C ALA A 75 2.07 -10.38 -0.55
N ILE A 76 2.80 -10.11 -1.63
CA ILE A 76 2.38 -10.28 -3.02
C ILE A 76 3.14 -11.48 -3.58
N GLU A 77 2.42 -12.53 -3.97
CA GLU A 77 3.04 -13.78 -4.42
C GLU A 77 3.43 -13.65 -5.91
N PRO A 78 4.71 -13.80 -6.26
CA PRO A 78 5.15 -13.66 -7.63
C PRO A 78 4.81 -14.88 -8.48
N ALA A 79 4.61 -14.66 -9.78
CA ALA A 79 4.75 -15.74 -10.75
C ALA A 79 6.21 -16.22 -10.84
N THR A 80 6.43 -17.43 -11.36
CA THR A 80 7.78 -17.95 -11.60
C THR A 80 8.63 -16.97 -12.42
N GLY A 81 9.82 -16.63 -11.90
CA GLY A 81 10.74 -15.70 -12.54
C GLY A 81 10.62 -14.24 -12.09
N PHE A 82 9.73 -13.94 -11.13
CA PHE A 82 9.59 -12.62 -10.50
C PHE A 82 10.00 -12.67 -9.02
N CYS A 83 10.38 -11.51 -8.47
CA CYS A 83 10.72 -11.38 -7.05
C CYS A 83 9.46 -11.22 -6.19
N ASP A 84 9.56 -11.60 -4.92
CA ASP A 84 8.54 -11.27 -3.93
C ASP A 84 8.39 -9.76 -3.77
N ALA A 85 7.24 -9.34 -3.27
CA ALA A 85 7.02 -7.97 -2.84
C ALA A 85 6.07 -7.95 -1.63
N LYS A 86 6.08 -6.85 -0.90
CA LYS A 86 5.06 -6.57 0.11
C LYS A 86 4.47 -5.19 -0.06
N CYS A 87 3.21 -5.10 0.33
CA CYS A 87 2.43 -3.87 0.24
C CYS A 87 2.03 -3.34 1.60
N PHE A 88 1.89 -2.00 1.68
CA PHE A 88 1.34 -1.30 2.83
C PHE A 88 0.30 -0.29 2.36
N TRP A 89 -0.85 -0.24 3.01
CA TRP A 89 -1.87 0.76 2.71
C TRP A 89 -1.34 2.17 2.92
N VAL A 90 -1.69 3.08 2.03
CA VAL A 90 -1.23 4.47 2.09
C VAL A 90 -2.33 5.43 1.68
N VAL A 91 -2.34 6.59 2.33
CA VAL A 91 -3.10 7.77 1.89
C VAL A 91 -2.13 8.84 1.40
N ILE A 92 -2.38 9.36 0.20
CA ILE A 92 -1.62 10.45 -0.44
C ILE A 92 -2.44 11.73 -0.38
N GLY A 93 -1.86 12.80 0.17
CA GLY A 93 -2.48 14.13 0.22
C GLY A 93 -3.86 14.14 0.89
N GLU A 94 -4.11 13.22 1.82
CA GLU A 94 -5.40 13.00 2.51
C GLU A 94 -6.60 12.68 1.59
N GLN A 95 -6.35 12.37 0.32
CA GLN A 95 -7.39 12.24 -0.70
C GLN A 95 -7.39 10.89 -1.41
N VAL A 96 -6.20 10.36 -1.73
CA VAL A 96 -6.07 9.15 -2.55
C VAL A 96 -5.59 7.99 -1.70
N ALA A 97 -6.39 6.93 -1.63
CA ALA A 97 -5.97 5.65 -1.07
C ALA A 97 -5.22 4.83 -2.14
N GLY A 98 -4.20 4.10 -1.70
CA GLY A 98 -3.41 3.20 -2.51
C GLY A 98 -2.58 2.26 -1.67
N ALA A 99 -1.59 1.61 -2.27
CA ALA A 99 -0.64 0.74 -1.58
C ALA A 99 0.80 1.08 -1.97
N VAL A 100 1.65 1.35 -0.99
CA VAL A 100 3.10 1.31 -1.18
C VAL A 100 3.46 -0.12 -1.59
N VAL A 101 4.30 -0.28 -2.62
CA VAL A 101 4.88 -1.56 -3.00
C VAL A 101 6.38 -1.55 -2.73
N ILE A 102 6.87 -2.57 -2.02
CA ILE A 102 8.29 -2.77 -1.72
C ILE A 102 8.70 -4.12 -2.32
N PRO A 103 9.47 -4.14 -3.42
CA PRO A 103 10.01 -5.38 -3.96
C PRO A 103 11.12 -5.92 -3.05
N ASP A 104 11.20 -7.24 -2.93
CA ASP A 104 12.28 -7.93 -2.24
C ASP A 104 13.46 -8.15 -3.19
N ILE A 105 14.16 -7.05 -3.50
CA ILE A 105 15.39 -7.06 -4.29
C ILE A 105 16.50 -6.33 -3.54
N SER A 106 17.71 -6.91 -3.56
CA SER A 106 18.85 -6.46 -2.75
C SER A 106 19.32 -5.04 -3.06
N GLU A 107 19.18 -4.60 -4.32
CA GLU A 107 19.71 -3.32 -4.81
C GLU A 107 18.61 -2.28 -5.09
N TYR A 108 17.44 -2.40 -4.46
CA TYR A 108 16.38 -1.39 -4.62
C TYR A 108 16.82 -0.03 -4.03
N PRO A 109 16.74 1.08 -4.79
CA PRO A 109 17.16 2.39 -4.32
C PRO A 109 16.51 2.78 -2.99
N ASN A 110 17.32 3.25 -2.04
CA ASN A 110 16.85 3.55 -0.69
C ASN A 110 15.97 4.79 -0.63
N ASP A 111 16.04 5.67 -1.62
CA ASP A 111 15.30 6.92 -1.75
C ASP A 111 14.05 6.79 -2.63
N LYS A 112 13.85 5.65 -3.31
CA LYS A 112 12.67 5.43 -4.16
C LYS A 112 11.53 4.83 -3.33
N LEU A 113 10.33 5.37 -3.53
CA LEU A 113 9.07 4.81 -3.02
C LEU A 113 8.05 4.74 -4.16
N GLU A 114 7.49 3.55 -4.38
CA GLU A 114 6.48 3.30 -5.40
C GLU A 114 5.11 3.05 -4.77
N ILE A 115 4.08 3.67 -5.34
CA ILE A 115 2.70 3.56 -4.86
C ILE A 115 1.78 3.11 -5.99
N LEU A 116 1.08 2.00 -5.77
CA LEU A 116 0.00 1.48 -6.58
C LEU A 116 -1.29 2.21 -6.20
N CYS A 117 -2.03 2.74 -7.18
CA CYS A 117 -3.30 3.44 -6.94
C CYS A 117 -4.33 3.03 -7.99
N PRO A 118 -5.64 2.99 -7.66
CA PRO A 118 -6.70 2.71 -8.64
C PRO A 118 -6.97 3.88 -9.60
N VAL A 119 -6.31 5.03 -9.39
CA VAL A 119 -6.54 6.28 -10.12
C VAL A 119 -5.23 6.91 -10.59
N PRO A 120 -5.24 7.74 -11.66
CA PRO A 120 -4.08 8.51 -12.08
C PRO A 120 -3.77 9.62 -11.06
N VAL A 121 -2.88 9.33 -10.09
CA VAL A 121 -2.59 10.20 -8.93
C VAL A 121 -2.18 11.61 -9.33
N ARG A 122 -1.29 11.76 -10.33
CA ARG A 122 -0.83 13.07 -10.81
C ARG A 122 -1.98 13.95 -11.28
N ARG A 123 -2.92 13.38 -12.04
CA ARG A 123 -4.11 14.10 -12.51
C ARG A 123 -5.05 14.41 -11.34
N THR A 124 -5.20 13.47 -10.42
CA THR A 124 -6.10 13.59 -9.26
C THR A 124 -5.65 14.68 -8.29
N LEU A 125 -4.34 14.79 -8.04
CA LEU A 125 -3.75 15.74 -7.10
C LEU A 125 -3.17 16.99 -7.78
N ALA A 126 -3.31 17.13 -9.10
CA ALA A 126 -2.63 18.16 -9.90
C ALA A 126 -1.11 18.24 -9.59
N ALA A 127 -0.47 17.08 -9.43
CA ALA A 127 0.91 16.96 -9.00
C ALA A 127 1.87 16.69 -10.18
N SER A 128 2.96 17.44 -10.22
CA SER A 128 4.03 17.37 -11.22
C SER A 128 5.35 16.99 -10.57
N ASP A 129 6.35 16.63 -11.37
CA ASP A 129 7.70 16.37 -10.84
C ASP A 129 8.22 17.57 -10.06
N GLY A 130 8.87 17.31 -8.93
CA GLY A 130 9.35 18.34 -8.01
C GLY A 130 8.32 18.81 -6.98
N HIS A 131 7.04 18.45 -7.09
CA HIS A 131 6.06 18.74 -6.04
C HIS A 131 6.28 17.85 -4.81
N GLU A 132 6.29 18.45 -3.62
CA GLU A 132 6.25 17.69 -2.38
C GLU A 132 4.81 17.25 -2.08
N VAL A 133 4.64 15.99 -1.69
CA VAL A 133 3.36 15.44 -1.23
C VAL A 133 3.53 14.73 0.10
N SER A 134 2.53 14.87 0.97
CA SER A 134 2.45 14.12 2.23
C SER A 134 1.80 12.76 2.01
N ILE A 135 2.31 11.74 2.69
CA ILE A 135 1.72 10.41 2.73
C ILE A 135 1.56 9.91 4.16
N LYS A 136 0.56 9.06 4.40
CA LYS A 136 0.36 8.31 5.65
C LYS A 136 0.30 6.82 5.34
N VAL A 137 1.33 6.07 5.72
CA VAL A 137 1.45 4.63 5.46
C VAL A 137 1.01 3.84 6.69
N ALA A 138 -0.01 3.00 6.57
CA ALA A 138 -0.48 2.13 7.64
C ALA A 138 0.41 0.90 7.78
N LEU A 139 0.84 0.62 9.00
CA LEU A 139 1.72 -0.52 9.31
C LEU A 139 0.96 -1.78 9.72
N ASP A 140 -0.23 -1.61 10.28
CA ASP A 140 -1.15 -2.69 10.61
C ASP A 140 -2.60 -2.21 10.44
N VAL A 141 -3.34 -2.89 9.55
CA VAL A 141 -4.77 -2.69 9.32
C VAL A 141 -5.61 -3.89 9.75
N ASN A 142 -4.99 -4.98 10.19
CA ASN A 142 -5.65 -6.24 10.52
C ASN A 142 -6.25 -6.21 11.94
N HIS A 143 -5.71 -5.42 12.86
CA HIS A 143 -6.17 -5.37 14.26
C HIS A 143 -7.40 -4.49 14.57
N ARG A 144 -8.13 -3.97 13.57
CA ARG A 144 -9.32 -3.13 13.83
C ARG A 144 -10.63 -3.61 13.23
N CYS A 145 -10.62 -4.55 12.28
CA CYS A 145 -11.87 -5.05 11.71
C CYS A 145 -12.62 -6.03 12.65
N ASP A 146 -11.91 -6.70 13.57
CA ASP A 146 -12.52 -7.69 14.48
C ASP A 146 -13.20 -7.11 15.73
N ARG A 147 -13.16 -5.78 15.94
CA ARG A 147 -13.81 -5.16 17.13
C ARG A 147 -15.25 -4.71 16.90
N ASP A 148 -15.73 -4.69 15.65
CA ASP A 148 -17.09 -4.22 15.32
C ASP A 148 -18.02 -5.30 14.74
N VAL A 149 -17.63 -6.59 14.81
CA VAL A 149 -18.56 -7.70 14.52
C VAL A 149 -19.30 -8.06 15.81
N PRO A 150 -20.63 -7.87 15.91
CA PRO A 150 -21.39 -8.38 17.05
C PRO A 150 -21.19 -9.89 17.10
N GLN A 151 -20.62 -10.40 18.20
CA GLN A 151 -20.68 -11.83 18.47
C GLN A 151 -22.16 -12.20 18.61
N VAL A 152 -22.71 -12.84 17.58
CA VAL A 152 -23.96 -13.57 17.69
C VAL A 152 -23.75 -14.62 18.76
N ALA A 153 -24.35 -14.39 19.93
CA ALA A 153 -24.42 -15.35 21.00
C ALA A 153 -25.05 -16.62 20.45
N SER A 154 -24.26 -17.69 20.32
CA SER A 154 -24.80 -19.03 20.14
C SER A 154 -25.59 -19.36 21.40
N GLY A 155 -26.91 -19.18 21.31
CA GLY A 155 -27.85 -19.51 22.35
C GLY A 155 -27.76 -21.01 22.64
N ALA A 156 -27.41 -21.32 23.87
CA ALA A 156 -27.61 -22.63 24.45
C ALA A 156 -29.10 -23.00 24.32
N LEU A 157 -29.40 -24.09 23.62
CA LEU A 157 -30.62 -24.85 23.83
C LEU A 157 -30.20 -26.16 24.52
N GLY A 158 -30.32 -26.15 25.83
CA GLY A 158 -30.37 -27.35 26.65
C GLY A 158 -31.80 -27.91 26.70
N GLY A 159 -31.87 -29.20 27.04
CA GLY A 159 -33.09 -29.93 27.42
C GLY A 159 -33.81 -30.54 26.22
N GLY A 160 -34.17 -31.81 26.17
CA GLY A 160 -34.26 -32.83 27.20
C GLY A 160 -35.45 -33.73 26.85
N GLN A 161 -35.21 -35.03 26.80
CA GLN A 161 -36.04 -36.16 27.24
C GLN A 161 -35.35 -37.46 26.83
#